data_AF-A0A7X9RNH8-F1
#
_entry.id   AF-A0A7X9RNH8-F1
#
_cell.length_a   1.000
_cell.length_b   1.000
_cell.length_c   1.000
_cell.angle_alpha   90.00
_cell.angle_beta   90.00
_cell.angle_gamma   90.00
#
_symmetry.space_group_name_H-M   'P 1'
#
loop_
_entity.id
_entity.type
_entity.pdbx_description
1 polymer ?
#
loop_
_entity_poly.entity_id
_entity_poly.type
_entity_poly.pdbx_seq_one_letter_code
_entity_poly.pdbx_strand_id
1 'polypeptide(L)'
;MTRGYAVTLTVPDHLWATTVGQESITGRADTRRSLRRRGRAAWRTAASLGACRVDRFIMVVAVGGSHGSPMLAAETLKPLVDAGTDQGLWPDDDPWHRACTLYMPDPRPDPVGETRVSIAVIPLSPREDPAARLLGCVPGAKGRPVRLDGIGDHTWLTSNMRLDPKERSARQGRLMDGCAASWRSHGSVGAHAAGICWVRYPDSRREYKGDPDNAAESATAMWGEGVALGLAPAVPTGFAFLLADGESAPGTHDLDLLALTTPPGFNWLKALTA
;
A
#
# COMPACT_ATOMS: atom_id res chain seq x y z
N MET A 1 -21.46 -15.03 -0.17
CA MET A 1 -20.30 -14.16 0.15
C MET A 1 -20.81 -12.75 0.37
N THR A 2 -20.27 -12.05 1.37
CA THR A 2 -20.57 -10.63 1.58
C THR A 2 -20.16 -9.83 0.34
N ARG A 3 -21.03 -8.94 -0.15
CA ARG A 3 -20.73 -8.12 -1.33
C ARG A 3 -19.76 -7.01 -0.93
N GLY A 4 -18.72 -6.81 -1.72
CA GLY A 4 -17.80 -5.68 -1.50
C GLY A 4 -18.50 -4.33 -1.67
N TYR A 5 -17.92 -3.31 -1.06
CA TYR A 5 -18.42 -1.93 -1.11
C TYR A 5 -17.25 -0.96 -1.23
N ALA A 6 -17.52 0.27 -1.64
CA ALA A 6 -16.49 1.29 -1.76
C ALA A 6 -17.00 2.66 -1.32
N VAL A 7 -16.08 3.49 -0.87
CA VAL A 7 -16.29 4.93 -0.68
C VAL A 7 -15.42 5.69 -1.66
N THR A 8 -15.88 6.85 -2.08
CA THR A 8 -15.06 7.84 -2.79
C THR A 8 -15.18 9.15 -2.07
N LEU A 9 -14.03 9.77 -1.80
CA LEU A 9 -13.95 11.09 -1.18
C LEU A 9 -12.84 11.89 -1.84
N THR A 10 -12.82 13.18 -1.54
CA THR A 10 -11.74 14.08 -1.93
C THR A 10 -10.97 14.53 -0.70
N VAL A 11 -9.66 14.63 -0.86
CA VAL A 11 -8.71 15.10 0.15
C VAL A 11 -8.11 16.40 -0.36
N PRO A 12 -8.35 17.55 0.29
CA PRO A 12 -7.70 18.80 -0.06
C PRO A 12 -6.19 18.67 0.00
N ASP A 13 -5.48 19.31 -0.92
CA ASP A 13 -4.03 19.16 -1.05
C ASP A 13 -3.27 19.58 0.23
N HIS A 14 -3.79 20.54 0.99
CA HIS A 14 -3.20 20.96 2.27
C HIS A 14 -3.32 19.92 3.39
N LEU A 15 -4.16 18.90 3.22
CA LEU A 15 -4.27 17.75 4.12
C LEU A 15 -3.54 16.52 3.57
N TRP A 16 -2.95 16.62 2.37
CA TRP A 16 -2.24 15.50 1.76
C TRP A 16 -0.90 15.29 2.46
N ALA A 17 -0.78 14.17 3.17
CA ALA A 17 0.45 13.73 3.79
C ALA A 17 1.04 12.57 3.00
N THR A 18 2.35 12.65 2.72
CA THR A 18 3.10 11.57 2.07
C THR A 18 4.02 10.88 3.06
N THR A 19 4.52 9.71 2.70
CA THR A 19 5.51 8.96 3.51
C THR A 19 6.79 9.76 3.76
N VAL A 20 7.14 10.70 2.87
CA VAL A 20 8.36 11.52 2.95
C VAL A 20 8.14 12.88 3.62
N GLY A 21 6.97 13.13 4.20
CA GLY A 21 6.64 14.39 4.88
C GLY A 21 7.61 14.79 6.00
N GLN A 22 7.65 16.08 6.32
CA GLN A 22 8.44 16.68 7.41
C GLN A 22 7.58 17.52 8.36
N GLU A 23 6.27 17.22 8.45
CA GLU A 23 5.35 17.99 9.26
C GLU A 23 5.71 17.93 10.76
N SER A 24 5.42 19.00 11.49
CA SER A 24 5.53 18.99 12.96
C SER A 24 4.55 17.98 13.58
N ILE A 25 4.84 17.51 14.79
CA ILE A 25 3.99 16.55 15.51
C ILE A 25 2.55 17.08 15.62
N THR A 26 2.38 18.33 16.01
CA THR A 26 1.07 18.97 16.17
C THR A 26 0.35 19.11 14.83
N GLY A 27 1.03 19.60 13.78
CA GLY A 27 0.45 19.73 12.45
C GLY A 27 0.00 18.37 11.88
N ARG A 28 0.82 17.33 12.08
CA ARG A 28 0.46 15.95 11.70
C ARG A 28 -0.77 15.46 12.45
N ALA A 29 -0.87 15.71 13.76
CA ALA A 29 -2.03 15.31 14.55
C ALA A 29 -3.32 15.99 14.08
N ASP A 30 -3.27 17.27 13.74
CA ASP A 30 -4.42 18.03 13.25
C ASP A 30 -4.85 17.59 11.84
N THR A 31 -3.89 17.33 10.95
CA THR A 31 -4.15 16.74 9.63
C THR A 31 -4.81 15.37 9.78
N ARG A 32 -4.25 14.47 10.61
CA ARG A 32 -4.83 13.14 10.87
C ARG A 32 -6.24 13.23 11.45
N ARG A 33 -6.49 14.16 12.38
CA ARG A 33 -7.84 14.38 12.95
C ARG A 33 -8.83 14.81 11.87
N SER A 34 -8.42 15.72 10.99
CA SER A 34 -9.25 16.22 9.90
C SER A 34 -9.55 15.12 8.86
N LEU A 35 -8.55 14.32 8.49
CA LEU A 35 -8.72 13.15 7.63
C LEU A 35 -9.65 12.12 8.28
N ARG A 36 -9.44 11.76 9.55
CA ARG A 36 -10.29 10.79 10.27
C ARG A 36 -11.76 11.23 10.34
N ARG A 37 -12.03 12.53 10.51
CA ARG A 37 -13.39 13.10 10.43
C ARG A 37 -14.02 12.90 9.04
N ARG A 38 -13.26 13.18 7.96
CA ARG A 38 -13.73 12.95 6.58
C ARG A 38 -14.01 11.47 6.33
N GLY A 39 -13.11 10.59 6.75
CA GLY A 39 -13.29 9.14 6.68
C GLY A 39 -14.57 8.69 7.38
N ARG A 40 -14.82 9.15 8.62
CA ARG A 40 -16.03 8.77 9.38
C ARG A 40 -17.31 9.15 8.64
N ALA A 41 -17.34 10.33 8.02
CA ALA A 41 -18.49 10.76 7.24
C ALA A 41 -18.71 9.86 6.03
N ALA A 42 -17.66 9.56 5.26
CA ALA A 42 -17.74 8.67 4.09
C ALA A 42 -18.20 7.25 4.47
N TRP A 43 -17.61 6.67 5.50
CA TRP A 43 -17.96 5.33 5.97
C TRP A 43 -19.37 5.25 6.56
N ARG A 44 -19.82 6.28 7.28
CA ARG A 44 -21.21 6.35 7.77
C ARG A 44 -22.21 6.38 6.62
N THR A 45 -21.93 7.15 5.58
CA THR A 45 -22.76 7.16 4.37
C THR A 45 -22.79 5.78 3.72
N ALA A 46 -21.64 5.11 3.58
CA ALA A 46 -21.62 3.75 3.05
C ALA A 46 -22.43 2.77 3.90
N ALA A 47 -22.31 2.83 5.23
CA ALA A 47 -23.10 2.01 6.15
C ALA A 47 -24.61 2.25 5.95
N SER A 48 -25.04 3.51 5.80
CA SER A 48 -26.44 3.85 5.51
C SER A 48 -26.95 3.32 4.17
N LEU A 49 -26.05 3.07 3.23
CA LEU A 49 -26.32 2.50 1.90
C LEU A 49 -26.18 0.96 1.87
N GLY A 50 -25.99 0.33 3.03
CA GLY A 50 -25.94 -1.13 3.16
C GLY A 50 -24.54 -1.73 3.14
N ALA A 51 -23.48 -0.94 3.28
CA ALA A 51 -22.16 -1.50 3.60
C ALA A 51 -22.24 -2.27 4.92
N CYS A 52 -21.76 -3.51 4.89
CA CYS A 52 -21.87 -4.44 6.00
C CYS A 52 -20.48 -4.69 6.61
N ARG A 53 -20.48 -5.09 7.88
CA ARG A 53 -19.24 -5.43 8.58
C ARG A 53 -18.53 -6.61 7.90
N VAL A 54 -17.22 -6.49 7.76
CA VAL A 54 -16.33 -7.53 7.23
C VAL A 54 -15.27 -7.88 8.26
N ASP A 55 -14.94 -9.16 8.40
CA ASP A 55 -13.90 -9.60 9.34
C ASP A 55 -12.54 -9.76 8.69
N ARG A 56 -12.48 -10.11 7.41
CA ARG A 56 -11.24 -10.23 6.65
C ARG A 56 -11.45 -9.75 5.21
N PHE A 57 -10.53 -8.93 4.70
CA PHE A 57 -10.74 -8.26 3.42
C PHE A 57 -9.43 -7.85 2.72
N ILE A 58 -9.52 -7.66 1.41
CA ILE A 58 -8.56 -6.87 0.63
C ILE A 58 -9.09 -5.44 0.58
N MET A 59 -8.23 -4.47 0.88
CA MET A 59 -8.49 -3.06 0.65
C MET A 59 -7.85 -2.63 -0.66
N VAL A 60 -8.64 -2.09 -1.58
CA VAL A 60 -8.13 -1.49 -2.82
C VAL A 60 -8.27 0.01 -2.72
N VAL A 61 -7.16 0.72 -2.89
CA VAL A 61 -7.09 2.18 -2.82
C VAL A 61 -6.71 2.73 -4.20
N ALA A 62 -7.64 3.42 -4.85
CA ALA A 62 -7.34 4.20 -6.05
C ALA A 62 -7.07 5.66 -5.67
N VAL A 63 -5.92 6.18 -6.11
CA VAL A 63 -5.43 7.53 -5.76
C VAL A 63 -5.28 8.38 -7.03
N GLY A 64 -5.81 9.60 -7.00
CA GLY A 64 -5.65 10.61 -8.04
C GLY A 64 -4.19 10.97 -8.37
N GLY A 65 -3.99 11.53 -9.56
CA GLY A 65 -2.69 11.60 -10.25
C GLY A 65 -1.75 12.75 -9.86
N SER A 66 -2.11 13.58 -8.88
CA SER A 66 -1.32 14.76 -8.48
C SER A 66 -0.06 14.46 -7.67
N HIS A 67 0.08 13.26 -7.09
CA HIS A 67 1.07 12.98 -6.03
C HIS A 67 2.08 11.86 -6.32
N GLY A 68 2.24 11.47 -7.60
CA GLY A 68 3.23 10.45 -7.99
C GLY A 68 2.75 9.01 -7.74
N SER A 69 3.61 8.16 -7.18
CA SER A 69 3.25 6.75 -6.92
C SER A 69 2.11 6.65 -5.90
N PRO A 70 1.03 5.89 -6.18
CA PRO A 70 -0.10 5.70 -5.26
C PRO A 70 0.29 5.18 -3.86
N MET A 71 1.41 4.45 -3.75
CA MET A 71 1.93 3.94 -2.47
C MET A 71 2.32 5.04 -1.48
N LEU A 72 2.70 6.22 -1.98
CA LEU A 72 3.08 7.35 -1.14
C LEU A 72 1.89 7.93 -0.35
N ALA A 73 0.67 7.54 -0.70
CA ALA A 73 -0.55 7.95 -0.02
C ALA A 73 -0.77 7.25 1.33
N ALA A 74 0.07 6.27 1.71
CA ALA A 74 -0.11 5.47 2.93
C ALA A 74 -0.38 6.33 4.19
N GLU A 75 0.35 7.45 4.36
CA GLU A 75 0.15 8.36 5.50
C GLU A 75 -1.19 9.09 5.49
N THR A 76 -1.67 9.49 4.31
CA THR A 76 -3.01 10.07 4.15
C THR A 76 -4.09 9.03 4.36
N LEU A 77 -3.85 7.79 3.93
CA LEU A 77 -4.82 6.70 3.95
C LEU A 77 -5.07 6.18 5.36
N LYS A 78 -4.03 6.04 6.20
CA LYS A 78 -4.18 5.47 7.54
C LYS A 78 -5.35 6.09 8.35
N PRO A 79 -5.46 7.41 8.55
CA PRO A 79 -6.59 7.98 9.29
C PRO A 79 -7.96 7.78 8.60
N LEU A 80 -8.00 7.60 7.27
CA LEU A 80 -9.23 7.28 6.54
C LEU A 80 -9.65 5.82 6.80
N VAL A 81 -8.68 4.90 6.90
CA VAL A 81 -8.91 3.49 7.24
C VAL A 81 -9.29 3.35 8.70
N ASP A 82 -8.56 3.99 9.63
CA ASP A 82 -8.90 3.98 11.06
C ASP A 82 -10.37 4.42 11.30
N ALA A 83 -10.88 5.33 10.47
CA ALA A 83 -12.25 5.80 10.55
C ALA A 83 -13.30 4.73 10.22
N GLY A 84 -12.96 3.71 9.42
CA GLY A 84 -13.86 2.58 9.14
C GLY A 84 -13.97 1.66 10.36
N THR A 85 -12.87 1.45 11.08
CA THR A 85 -12.88 0.80 12.42
C THR A 85 -13.77 1.59 13.38
N ASP A 86 -13.63 2.92 13.43
CA ASP A 86 -14.49 3.78 14.26
C ASP A 86 -15.99 3.66 13.92
N GLN A 87 -16.34 3.31 12.67
CA GLN A 87 -17.73 3.10 12.25
C GLN A 87 -18.17 1.63 12.33
N GLY A 88 -17.35 0.73 12.88
CA GLY A 88 -17.69 -0.68 13.08
C GLY A 88 -17.79 -1.51 11.79
N LEU A 89 -17.20 -1.03 10.69
CA LEU A 89 -17.20 -1.74 9.40
C LEU A 89 -16.22 -2.92 9.38
N TRP A 90 -15.22 -2.91 10.26
CA TRP A 90 -14.32 -4.04 10.52
C TRP A 90 -13.79 -3.96 11.96
N PRO A 91 -13.26 -5.07 12.52
CA PRO A 91 -12.80 -5.10 13.91
C PRO A 91 -11.56 -4.23 14.15
N ASP A 92 -10.59 -4.28 13.24
CA ASP A 92 -9.34 -3.51 13.28
C ASP A 92 -8.73 -3.35 11.88
N ASP A 93 -7.76 -2.44 11.70
CA ASP A 93 -7.02 -2.25 10.44
C ASP A 93 -5.73 -3.11 10.35
N ASP A 94 -5.53 -3.99 11.34
CA ASP A 94 -4.39 -4.90 11.44
C ASP A 94 -4.32 -5.90 10.26
N PRO A 95 -3.17 -6.55 10.04
CA PRO A 95 -2.98 -7.45 8.90
C PRO A 95 -3.81 -8.75 8.96
N TRP A 96 -4.45 -9.06 10.08
CA TRP A 96 -5.31 -10.23 10.23
C TRP A 96 -6.73 -9.96 9.70
N HIS A 97 -7.16 -8.71 9.81
CA HIS A 97 -8.43 -8.23 9.27
C HIS A 97 -8.25 -7.64 7.86
N ARG A 98 -7.34 -6.67 7.72
CA ARG A 98 -6.92 -6.12 6.42
C ARG A 98 -5.76 -6.96 5.87
N ALA A 99 -6.10 -8.08 5.24
CA ALA A 99 -5.12 -9.06 4.78
C ALA A 99 -4.21 -8.55 3.63
N CYS A 100 -4.62 -7.48 2.96
CA CYS A 100 -3.86 -6.84 1.89
C CYS A 100 -4.36 -5.40 1.69
N THR A 101 -3.44 -4.47 1.45
CA THR A 101 -3.74 -3.16 0.85
C THR A 101 -3.14 -3.11 -0.55
N LEU A 102 -3.95 -2.85 -1.56
CA LEU A 102 -3.53 -2.65 -2.95
C LEU A 102 -3.73 -1.19 -3.35
N TYR A 103 -2.63 -0.47 -3.58
CA TYR A 103 -2.67 0.88 -4.10
C TYR A 103 -2.64 0.87 -5.62
N MET A 104 -3.45 1.69 -6.27
CA MET A 104 -3.48 1.84 -7.73
C MET A 104 -3.74 3.30 -8.13
N PRO A 105 -3.34 3.73 -9.34
CA PRO A 105 -3.71 5.04 -9.83
C PRO A 105 -5.21 5.09 -10.15
N ASP A 106 -5.86 6.18 -9.80
CA ASP A 106 -7.18 6.55 -10.30
C ASP A 106 -6.98 7.34 -11.62
N PRO A 107 -7.43 6.81 -12.77
CA PRO A 107 -7.22 7.47 -14.06
C PRO A 107 -8.12 8.69 -14.28
N ARG A 108 -9.09 8.94 -13.38
CA ARG A 108 -10.02 10.06 -13.53
C ARG A 108 -9.35 11.37 -13.11
N PRO A 109 -9.67 12.50 -13.76
CA PRO A 109 -9.13 13.79 -13.37
C PRO A 109 -9.54 14.16 -11.94
N ASP A 110 -8.59 14.73 -11.22
CA ASP A 110 -8.79 15.27 -9.88
C ASP A 110 -9.55 16.60 -9.92
N PRO A 111 -10.41 16.88 -8.92
CA PRO A 111 -10.91 18.23 -8.69
C PRO A 111 -9.77 19.23 -8.45
N VAL A 112 -9.99 20.51 -8.76
CA VAL A 112 -8.98 21.55 -8.52
C VAL A 112 -8.71 21.68 -7.01
N GLY A 113 -7.45 21.53 -6.60
CA GLY A 113 -7.00 21.69 -5.21
C GLY A 113 -7.35 20.53 -4.27
N GLU A 114 -7.84 19.41 -4.82
CA GLU A 114 -8.16 18.21 -4.05
C GLU A 114 -7.78 16.94 -4.83
N THR A 115 -7.33 15.93 -4.11
CA THR A 115 -7.05 14.61 -4.68
C THR A 115 -8.19 13.65 -4.42
N ARG A 116 -8.65 12.94 -5.46
CA ARG A 116 -9.64 11.88 -5.31
C ARG A 116 -9.01 10.63 -4.70
N VAL A 117 -9.70 10.07 -3.70
CA VAL A 117 -9.37 8.77 -3.11
C VAL A 117 -10.62 7.89 -3.14
N SER A 118 -10.52 6.73 -3.80
CA SER A 118 -11.54 5.68 -3.73
C SER A 118 -10.99 4.51 -2.94
N ILE A 119 -11.71 4.08 -1.90
CA ILE A 119 -11.34 2.95 -1.04
C ILE A 119 -12.42 1.89 -1.18
N ALA A 120 -12.06 0.73 -1.73
CA ALA A 120 -12.93 -0.43 -1.83
C ALA A 120 -12.52 -1.51 -0.82
N VAL A 121 -13.53 -2.15 -0.24
CA VAL A 121 -13.41 -3.24 0.71
C VAL A 121 -13.96 -4.48 0.03
N ILE A 122 -13.09 -5.47 -0.17
CA ILE A 122 -13.38 -6.71 -0.88
C ILE A 122 -13.29 -7.87 0.13
N PRO A 123 -14.44 -8.43 0.57
CA PRO A 123 -14.45 -9.48 1.57
C PRO A 123 -13.68 -10.72 1.10
N LEU A 124 -12.88 -11.27 2.01
CA LEU A 124 -12.19 -12.54 1.86
C LEU A 124 -12.88 -13.58 2.73
N SER A 125 -12.92 -14.82 2.24
CA SER A 125 -13.24 -15.93 3.14
C SER A 125 -12.09 -16.14 4.15
N PRO A 126 -12.34 -16.78 5.32
CA PRO A 126 -11.33 -16.90 6.38
C PRO A 126 -10.01 -17.55 5.94
N ARG A 127 -10.04 -18.44 4.93
CA ARG A 127 -8.87 -19.19 4.45
C ARG A 127 -8.40 -18.77 3.06
N GLU A 128 -9.01 -17.75 2.47
CA GLU A 128 -8.62 -17.30 1.13
C GLU A 128 -7.29 -16.58 1.17
N ASP A 129 -6.34 -16.98 0.34
CA ASP A 129 -5.06 -16.28 0.25
C ASP A 129 -5.23 -15.00 -0.59
N PRO A 130 -5.00 -13.79 -0.02
CA PRO A 130 -5.06 -12.54 -0.76
C PRO A 130 -4.10 -12.50 -1.96
N ALA A 131 -2.90 -13.11 -1.86
CA ALA A 131 -1.96 -13.14 -2.97
C ALA A 131 -2.48 -14.00 -4.11
N ALA A 132 -2.96 -15.21 -3.81
CA ALA A 132 -3.60 -16.06 -4.81
C ALA A 132 -4.79 -15.36 -5.48
N ARG A 133 -5.60 -14.61 -4.73
CA ARG A 133 -6.72 -13.83 -5.28
C ARG A 133 -6.23 -12.75 -6.25
N LEU A 134 -5.20 -11.99 -5.89
CA LEU A 134 -4.60 -10.98 -6.77
C LEU A 134 -3.99 -11.60 -8.03
N LEU A 135 -3.22 -12.69 -7.89
CA LEU A 135 -2.60 -13.39 -9.02
C LEU A 135 -3.65 -13.99 -9.96
N GLY A 136 -4.78 -14.46 -9.42
CA GLY A 136 -5.92 -14.94 -10.19
C GLY A 136 -6.56 -13.89 -11.11
N CYS A 137 -6.41 -12.60 -10.79
CA CYS A 137 -6.90 -11.51 -11.64
C CYS A 137 -6.06 -11.27 -12.90
N VAL A 138 -4.86 -11.84 -12.98
CA VAL A 138 -3.88 -11.63 -14.07
C VAL A 138 -3.34 -12.96 -14.59
N PRO A 139 -4.20 -13.83 -15.14
CA PRO A 139 -3.78 -15.15 -15.63
C PRO A 139 -2.70 -15.02 -16.71
N GLY A 140 -1.64 -15.82 -16.58
CA GLY A 140 -0.50 -15.81 -17.51
C GLY A 140 0.51 -14.68 -17.27
N ALA A 141 0.37 -13.90 -16.21
CA ALA A 141 1.35 -12.89 -15.84
C ALA A 141 2.75 -13.51 -15.65
N LYS A 142 3.77 -12.84 -16.18
CA LYS A 142 5.17 -13.21 -15.96
C LYS A 142 5.66 -12.45 -14.73
N GLY A 143 5.98 -13.20 -13.67
CA GLY A 143 6.55 -12.67 -12.44
C GLY A 143 8.08 -12.59 -12.48
N ARG A 144 8.62 -11.62 -11.73
CA ARG A 144 10.04 -11.41 -11.44
C ARG A 144 10.18 -11.23 -9.94
N PRO A 145 10.72 -12.21 -9.20
CA PRO A 145 10.99 -12.03 -7.79
C PRO A 145 12.17 -11.09 -7.61
N VAL A 146 12.00 -10.12 -6.73
CA VAL A 146 13.05 -9.21 -6.26
C VAL A 146 13.05 -9.33 -4.76
N ARG A 147 14.22 -9.56 -4.16
CA ARG A 147 14.35 -9.76 -2.72
C ARG A 147 15.29 -8.76 -2.10
N LEU A 148 14.98 -8.41 -0.87
CA LEU A 148 15.86 -7.62 -0.02
C LEU A 148 15.70 -8.12 1.42
N ASP A 149 16.67 -8.95 1.83
CA ASP A 149 16.69 -9.62 3.13
C ASP A 149 17.66 -8.90 4.09
N GLY A 150 17.45 -9.06 5.39
CA GLY A 150 18.36 -8.57 6.42
C GLY A 150 18.41 -7.05 6.53
N ILE A 151 17.30 -6.35 6.27
CA ILE A 151 17.23 -4.89 6.36
C ILE A 151 17.35 -4.48 7.82
N GLY A 152 18.54 -4.07 8.25
CA GLY A 152 18.73 -3.54 9.60
C GLY A 152 17.97 -2.23 9.83
N ASP A 153 17.65 -1.93 11.09
CA ASP A 153 16.88 -0.74 11.50
C ASP A 153 17.49 0.61 11.06
N HIS A 154 18.79 0.66 10.80
CA HIS A 154 19.50 1.84 10.29
C HIS A 154 19.31 2.06 8.77
N THR A 155 18.69 1.11 8.07
CA THR A 155 18.37 1.16 6.64
C THR A 155 16.86 1.08 6.41
N TRP A 156 16.13 0.40 7.30
CA TRP A 156 14.67 0.33 7.28
C TRP A 156 14.04 1.73 7.28
N LEU A 157 13.05 1.91 6.39
CA LEU A 157 12.25 3.11 6.28
C LEU A 157 10.78 2.77 6.46
N THR A 158 10.09 3.56 7.28
CA THR A 158 8.64 3.47 7.40
C THR A 158 7.96 4.79 7.06
N SER A 159 6.70 4.69 6.63
CA SER A 159 5.83 5.85 6.33
C SER A 159 5.72 6.86 7.49
N ASN A 160 5.88 6.36 8.73
CA ASN A 160 5.72 7.14 9.95
C ASN A 160 6.96 7.95 10.35
N MET A 161 8.13 7.66 9.77
CA MET A 161 9.39 8.29 10.15
C MET A 161 9.47 9.74 9.68
N ARG A 162 10.15 10.58 10.47
CA ARG A 162 10.42 12.00 10.17
C ARG A 162 11.92 12.25 10.26
N LEU A 163 12.65 11.59 9.36
CA LEU A 163 14.10 11.70 9.28
C LEU A 163 14.52 13.00 8.61
N ASP A 164 15.76 13.41 8.87
CA ASP A 164 16.43 14.43 8.05
C ASP A 164 16.47 13.98 6.58
N PRO A 165 16.30 14.90 5.60
CA PRO A 165 16.25 14.52 4.19
C PRO A 165 17.51 13.80 3.71
N LYS A 166 18.68 14.17 4.21
CA LYS A 166 19.94 13.54 3.82
C LYS A 166 20.02 12.12 4.37
N GLU A 167 19.59 11.91 5.61
CA GLU A 167 19.53 10.57 6.21
C GLU A 167 18.54 9.67 5.46
N ARG A 168 17.35 10.20 5.16
CA ARG A 168 16.32 9.50 4.38
C ARG A 168 16.85 9.08 3.00
N SER A 169 17.42 10.02 2.24
CA SER A 169 17.99 9.72 0.92
C SER A 169 19.12 8.68 1.00
N ALA A 170 19.95 8.73 2.05
CA ALA A 170 21.01 7.73 2.24
C ALA A 170 20.44 6.33 2.53
N ARG A 171 19.36 6.23 3.33
CA ARG A 171 18.65 4.96 3.57
C ARG A 171 17.97 4.43 2.31
N GLN A 172 17.30 5.30 1.55
CA GLN A 172 16.69 4.96 0.27
C GLN A 172 17.73 4.42 -0.72
N GLY A 173 18.89 5.09 -0.83
CA GLY A 173 19.99 4.64 -1.67
C GLY A 173 20.49 3.24 -1.29
N ARG A 174 20.67 2.96 0.01
CA ARG A 174 21.07 1.61 0.48
C ARG A 174 20.04 0.53 0.12
N LEU A 175 18.76 0.83 0.20
CA LEU A 175 17.70 -0.10 -0.21
C LEU A 175 17.71 -0.34 -1.73
N MET A 176 17.89 0.72 -2.52
CA MET A 176 18.00 0.61 -3.97
C MET A 176 19.21 -0.25 -4.36
N ASP A 177 20.39 0.09 -3.84
CA ASP A 177 21.62 -0.66 -4.08
C ASP A 177 21.48 -2.15 -3.68
N GLY A 178 20.80 -2.42 -2.57
CA GLY A 178 20.58 -3.77 -2.04
C GLY A 178 19.76 -4.69 -2.94
N CYS A 179 18.84 -4.15 -3.75
CA CYS A 179 18.03 -4.96 -4.68
C CYS A 179 18.48 -4.86 -6.15
N ALA A 180 19.46 -4.01 -6.48
CA ALA A 180 19.92 -3.78 -7.86
C ALA A 180 20.36 -5.07 -8.57
N ALA A 181 21.12 -5.94 -7.89
CA ALA A 181 21.55 -7.23 -8.45
C ALA A 181 20.36 -8.16 -8.73
N SER A 182 19.39 -8.21 -7.80
CA SER A 182 18.17 -9.00 -7.96
C SER A 182 17.36 -8.55 -9.17
N TRP A 183 17.17 -7.23 -9.34
CA TRP A 183 16.53 -6.67 -10.53
C TRP A 183 17.25 -7.06 -11.82
N ARG A 184 18.58 -6.87 -11.89
CA ARG A 184 19.38 -7.19 -13.10
C ARG A 184 19.31 -8.67 -13.47
N SER A 185 19.26 -9.57 -12.48
CA SER A 185 19.20 -11.02 -12.73
C SER A 185 17.86 -11.49 -13.34
N HIS A 186 16.77 -10.78 -13.07
CA HIS A 186 15.42 -11.15 -13.47
C HIS A 186 14.93 -10.39 -14.72
N GLY A 187 15.48 -9.20 -14.97
CA GLY A 187 15.17 -8.39 -16.14
C GLY A 187 13.81 -7.67 -16.04
N SER A 188 13.38 -7.11 -17.18
CA SER A 188 12.25 -6.18 -17.21
C SER A 188 10.88 -6.85 -17.04
N VAL A 189 9.96 -6.14 -16.37
CA VAL A 189 8.52 -6.45 -16.27
C VAL A 189 7.65 -5.68 -17.28
N GLY A 190 8.27 -4.93 -18.20
CA GLY A 190 7.59 -4.20 -19.26
C GLY A 190 6.88 -2.92 -18.79
N ALA A 191 6.15 -2.27 -19.70
CA ALA A 191 5.53 -0.95 -19.47
C ALA A 191 4.27 -0.97 -18.58
N HIS A 192 3.65 -2.14 -18.42
CA HIS A 192 2.46 -2.32 -17.61
C HIS A 192 2.73 -3.42 -16.60
N ALA A 193 3.01 -3.02 -15.36
CA ALA A 193 3.40 -3.96 -14.32
C ALA A 193 2.84 -3.54 -12.97
N ALA A 194 2.68 -4.53 -12.10
CA ALA A 194 2.27 -4.38 -10.71
C ALA A 194 3.32 -5.01 -9.78
N GLY A 195 3.31 -4.58 -8.52
CA GLY A 195 4.09 -5.19 -7.44
C GLY A 195 3.19 -5.88 -6.44
N ILE A 196 3.59 -7.05 -5.96
CA ILE A 196 3.03 -7.68 -4.76
C ILE A 196 4.19 -7.83 -3.78
N CYS A 197 4.15 -7.09 -2.68
CA CYS A 197 5.23 -7.02 -1.70
C CYS A 197 4.82 -7.70 -0.40
N TRP A 198 5.53 -8.74 -0.03
CA TRP A 198 5.42 -9.37 1.27
C TRP A 198 6.45 -8.74 2.22
N VAL A 199 5.96 -8.32 3.38
CA VAL A 199 6.76 -7.70 4.44
C VAL A 199 6.92 -8.68 5.58
N ARG A 200 8.15 -8.97 5.95
CA ARG A 200 8.49 -9.85 7.06
C ARG A 200 9.12 -9.05 8.19
N TYR A 201 8.52 -9.16 9.38
CA TYR A 201 8.98 -8.48 10.59
C TYR A 201 9.74 -9.45 11.50
N PRO A 202 10.64 -8.93 12.37
CA PRO A 202 11.45 -9.76 13.27
C PRO A 202 10.66 -10.34 14.45
N ASP A 203 9.43 -9.88 14.67
CA ASP A 203 8.52 -10.38 15.70
C ASP A 203 7.17 -10.70 15.07
N SER A 204 6.81 -11.98 15.03
CA SER A 204 5.58 -12.46 14.39
C SER A 204 4.38 -12.56 15.33
N ARG A 205 4.53 -12.17 16.60
CA ARG A 205 3.42 -12.23 17.56
C ARG A 205 2.33 -11.23 17.19
N ARG A 206 1.07 -11.65 17.33
CA ARG A 206 -0.09 -10.85 16.91
C ARG A 206 -0.12 -9.45 17.53
N GLU A 207 0.34 -9.29 18.77
CA GLU A 207 0.36 -7.98 19.45
C GLU A 207 1.46 -7.04 18.93
N TYR A 208 2.43 -7.57 18.18
CA TYR A 208 3.65 -6.87 17.77
C TYR A 208 3.88 -6.86 16.25
N LYS A 209 3.05 -7.57 15.47
CA LYS A 209 3.14 -7.54 14.01
C LYS A 209 2.83 -6.15 13.47
N GLY A 210 3.81 -5.55 12.80
CA GLY A 210 3.65 -4.28 12.11
C GLY A 210 2.64 -4.36 10.97
N ASP A 211 1.98 -3.25 10.69
CA ASP A 211 1.18 -3.05 9.48
C ASP A 211 2.10 -3.00 8.24
N PRO A 212 1.95 -3.91 7.25
CA PRO A 212 2.76 -3.95 6.03
C PRO A 212 2.80 -2.63 5.26
N ASP A 213 1.74 -1.82 5.34
CA ASP A 213 1.71 -0.49 4.68
C ASP A 213 2.78 0.45 5.27
N ASN A 214 3.24 0.22 6.50
CA ASN A 214 4.36 0.97 7.07
C ASN A 214 5.63 0.81 6.23
N ALA A 215 5.81 -0.30 5.52
CA ALA A 215 6.95 -0.54 4.64
C ALA A 215 6.87 0.24 3.32
N ALA A 216 5.84 1.06 3.10
CA ALA A 216 5.60 1.73 1.82
C ALA A 216 6.82 2.48 1.28
N GLU A 217 7.57 3.18 2.13
CA GLU A 217 8.78 3.88 1.69
C GLU A 217 9.90 2.91 1.27
N SER A 218 10.12 1.85 2.05
CA SER A 218 11.13 0.83 1.70
C SER A 218 10.79 0.09 0.41
N ALA A 219 9.52 -0.30 0.24
CA ALA A 219 9.04 -0.93 -0.98
C ALA A 219 9.04 0.03 -2.18
N THR A 220 8.81 1.32 -1.96
CA THR A 220 8.95 2.36 -3.01
C THR A 220 10.39 2.46 -3.48
N ALA A 221 11.36 2.43 -2.57
CA ALA A 221 12.78 2.42 -2.94
C ALA A 221 13.14 1.17 -3.76
N MET A 222 12.65 0.00 -3.33
CA MET A 222 12.84 -1.27 -4.03
C MET A 222 12.24 -1.26 -5.46
N TRP A 223 11.04 -0.71 -5.64
CA TRP A 223 10.46 -0.51 -6.97
C TRP A 223 11.21 0.55 -7.78
N GLY A 224 11.62 1.63 -7.11
CA GLY A 224 12.36 2.75 -7.68
C GLY A 224 13.69 2.34 -8.30
N GLU A 225 14.38 1.34 -7.74
CA GLU A 225 15.58 0.76 -8.37
C GLU A 225 15.23 0.09 -9.71
N GLY A 226 14.13 -0.66 -9.77
CA GLY A 226 13.64 -1.22 -11.03
C GLY A 226 13.36 -0.13 -12.07
N VAL A 227 12.83 1.03 -11.65
CA VAL A 227 12.61 2.20 -12.51
C VAL A 227 13.93 2.81 -12.97
N ALA A 228 14.87 3.02 -12.06
CA ALA A 228 16.19 3.60 -12.35
C ALA A 228 17.00 2.74 -13.35
N LEU A 229 16.83 1.42 -13.28
CA LEU A 229 17.43 0.46 -14.22
C LEU A 229 16.66 0.31 -15.54
N GLY A 230 15.50 0.96 -15.71
CA GLY A 230 14.64 0.80 -16.89
C GLY A 230 13.94 -0.58 -16.97
N LEU A 231 13.82 -1.29 -15.85
CA LEU A 231 13.25 -2.62 -15.75
C LEU A 231 11.79 -2.62 -15.30
N ALA A 232 11.34 -1.56 -14.64
CA ALA A 232 9.96 -1.37 -14.18
C ALA A 232 9.42 0.02 -14.58
N PRO A 233 8.09 0.18 -14.73
CA PRO A 233 7.49 1.47 -15.03
C PRO A 233 7.49 2.38 -13.79
N ALA A 234 7.63 3.69 -14.00
CA ALA A 234 7.64 4.68 -12.92
C ALA A 234 6.37 4.64 -12.04
N VAL A 235 5.23 4.36 -12.66
CA VAL A 235 3.94 4.19 -11.97
C VAL A 235 3.46 2.76 -12.20
N PRO A 236 3.39 1.91 -11.16
CA PRO A 236 2.80 0.58 -11.29
C PRO A 236 1.29 0.67 -11.54
N THR A 237 0.72 -0.32 -12.23
CA THR A 237 -0.74 -0.44 -12.39
C THR A 237 -1.43 -0.78 -11.08
N GLY A 238 -0.70 -1.41 -10.15
CA GLY A 238 -1.07 -1.57 -8.74
C GLY A 238 0.13 -2.04 -7.91
N PHE A 239 0.11 -1.78 -6.62
CA PHE A 239 1.13 -2.24 -5.69
C PHE A 239 0.49 -2.70 -4.39
N ALA A 240 0.64 -3.99 -4.09
CA ALA A 240 0.05 -4.64 -2.93
C ALA A 240 1.06 -4.80 -1.80
N PHE A 241 0.60 -4.62 -0.57
CA PHE A 241 1.32 -4.95 0.64
C PHE A 241 0.63 -6.10 1.36
N LEU A 242 1.41 -7.11 1.69
CA LEU A 242 0.98 -8.28 2.43
C LEU A 242 1.96 -8.56 3.56
N LEU A 243 1.47 -9.20 4.60
CA LEU A 243 2.31 -9.72 5.65
C LEU A 243 2.87 -11.09 5.22
N ALA A 244 4.18 -11.28 5.37
CA ALA A 244 4.83 -12.55 5.13
C ALA A 244 4.62 -13.54 6.30
N ASP A 245 4.61 -14.83 5.99
CA ASP A 245 4.56 -15.90 7.00
C ASP A 245 5.92 -16.12 7.65
N GLY A 246 5.99 -16.15 8.98
CA GLY A 246 7.23 -16.35 9.75
C GLY A 246 7.87 -15.05 10.22
N GLU A 247 9.13 -15.14 10.66
CA GLU A 247 9.93 -14.03 11.22
C GLU A 247 11.20 -13.82 10.40
N SER A 248 11.66 -12.58 10.30
CA SER A 248 13.01 -12.24 9.84
C SER A 248 14.00 -12.38 11.01
N ALA A 249 15.30 -12.26 10.74
CA ALA A 249 16.29 -12.29 11.81
C ALA A 249 16.08 -11.12 12.81
N PRO A 250 16.38 -11.29 14.11
CA PRO A 250 16.21 -10.24 15.11
C PRO A 250 16.88 -8.92 14.69
N GLY A 251 16.15 -7.80 14.82
CA GLY A 251 16.64 -6.46 14.45
C GLY A 251 16.74 -6.21 12.93
N THR A 252 16.16 -7.11 12.11
CA THR A 252 16.11 -6.97 10.66
C THR A 252 14.70 -7.19 10.12
N HIS A 253 14.44 -6.68 8.92
CA HIS A 253 13.18 -6.85 8.18
C HIS A 253 13.49 -7.42 6.80
N ASP A 254 12.57 -8.17 6.20
CA ASP A 254 12.74 -8.68 4.83
C ASP A 254 11.59 -8.20 3.93
N LEU A 255 11.92 -7.91 2.67
CA LEU A 255 10.97 -7.58 1.62
C LEU A 255 11.11 -8.55 0.44
N ASP A 256 10.03 -9.29 0.19
CA ASP A 256 9.87 -10.12 -1.00
C ASP A 256 8.91 -9.40 -1.96
N LEU A 257 9.41 -8.91 -3.09
CA LEU A 257 8.60 -8.28 -4.13
C LEU A 257 8.44 -9.23 -5.31
N LEU A 258 7.20 -9.54 -5.67
CA LEU A 258 6.88 -10.10 -6.97
C LEU A 258 6.44 -8.97 -7.91
N ALA A 259 7.34 -8.57 -8.81
CA ALA A 259 7.00 -7.65 -9.90
C ALA A 259 6.42 -8.46 -11.06
N LEU A 260 5.22 -8.12 -11.54
CA LEU A 260 4.49 -8.94 -12.51
C LEU A 260 3.89 -8.11 -13.64
N THR A 261 3.89 -8.67 -14.84
CA THR A 261 3.26 -8.04 -16.01
C THR A 261 1.74 -7.96 -15.85
N THR A 262 1.15 -6.83 -16.19
CA THR A 262 -0.31 -6.65 -16.27
C THR A 262 -0.73 -6.28 -17.69
N PRO A 263 -1.95 -6.62 -18.15
CA PRO A 263 -2.45 -6.17 -19.44
C PRO A 263 -2.47 -4.62 -19.56
N PRO A 264 -2.34 -4.07 -20.77
CA PRO A 264 -2.58 -2.64 -21.01
C PRO A 264 -3.99 -2.24 -20.54
N GLY A 265 -4.12 -1.11 -19.83
CA GLY A 265 -5.39 -0.63 -19.30
C GLY A 265 -6.00 -1.49 -18.18
N PHE A 266 -5.21 -2.38 -17.58
CA PHE A 266 -5.68 -3.23 -16.48
C PHE A 266 -6.15 -2.39 -15.28
N ASN A 267 -7.31 -2.75 -14.73
CA ASN A 267 -7.91 -2.08 -13.59
C ASN A 267 -8.17 -3.12 -12.49
N TRP A 268 -7.39 -3.04 -11.42
CA TRP A 268 -7.46 -3.98 -10.30
C TRP A 268 -8.82 -4.00 -9.61
N LEU A 269 -9.42 -2.82 -9.39
CA LEU A 269 -10.73 -2.74 -8.75
C LEU A 269 -11.80 -3.48 -9.58
N LYS A 270 -11.82 -3.29 -10.89
CA LYS A 270 -12.72 -4.03 -11.80
C LYS A 270 -12.44 -5.53 -11.76
N ALA A 271 -11.18 -5.94 -11.78
CA ALA A 271 -10.80 -7.35 -11.81
C ALA A 271 -11.14 -8.09 -10.50
N LEU A 272 -10.99 -7.43 -9.34
CA LEU A 272 -11.26 -8.04 -8.03
C LEU A 272 -12.75 -8.07 -7.64
N THR A 273 -13.58 -7.34 -8.38
CA THR A 273 -15.04 -7.24 -8.16
C THR A 273 -15.87 -7.92 -9.24
N ALA A 274 -15.22 -8.47 -10.28
CA ALA A 274 -15.83 -9.29 -11.33
C ALA A 274 -16.19 -10.68 -10.80
#